data_AF-A0A135LX66-F1
#
_entry.id   AF-A0A135LX66-F1
#
_cell.length_a   1.000
_cell.length_b   1.000
_cell.length_c   1.000
_cell.angle_alpha   90.00
_cell.angle_beta   90.00
_cell.angle_gamma   90.00
#
_symmetry.space_group_name_H-M   'P 1'
#
loop_
_entity.id
_entity.type
_entity.pdbx_description
1 polymer ?
#
loop_
_entity_poly.entity_id
_entity_poly.type
_entity_poly.pdbx_seq_one_letter_code
_entity_poly.pdbx_strand_id
1 'polypeptide(L)'
;MTDATEVRWRFLDVGPQPPQEDVDKWERAVKEVDPSILTTEDRLKMLRRWPLDKADYYCNAYVGSTTDGLVQKAARTDSLTEMEAIIILNTPFGNSIPEDQKYMGNQRWWSPNTKKKFQDALNLLLTVAEMDSEKKAHTNAEIIIKRIKALRKPELRNFSIDDLKNITRCNKLPWVEGVKKHLEQQPAWGFVCLRTSFGEDSSWEQFKEFFIHATESALVFPLNSPCIWPHWKIQWIEDQSMENASVIDLCSYFRRLCEENKIDPGLRHDAFLYANTDAIESVISCPAMPSPAFVMAAQAAYDGTTSPDIPLRHADFAGAVRIFIPHVYTTFWARLISTEEDLQQHLLGKLPRMRHTWGEVFACAQFPNEQTYPTKPFFMG
;
A
#
# COMPACT_ATOMS: atom_id res chain seq x y z
N MET A 1 51.92 -12.75 -6.44
CA MET A 1 51.77 -11.92 -7.65
C MET A 1 51.36 -12.83 -8.79
N THR A 2 50.05 -12.95 -9.00
CA THR A 2 49.43 -13.51 -10.20
C THR A 2 48.02 -12.93 -10.23
N ASP A 3 47.65 -12.42 -11.40
CA ASP A 3 46.42 -11.75 -11.75
C ASP A 3 45.15 -12.40 -11.20
N ALA A 4 44.32 -11.60 -10.54
CA ALA A 4 42.92 -11.87 -10.31
C ALA A 4 42.13 -10.77 -11.02
N THR A 5 42.04 -10.90 -12.34
CA THR A 5 41.10 -10.17 -13.19
C THR A 5 39.67 -10.40 -12.71
N GLU A 6 39.10 -9.33 -12.16
CA GLU A 6 37.79 -8.80 -12.57
C GLU A 6 36.63 -9.80 -12.69
N VAL A 7 36.00 -10.18 -11.57
CA VAL A 7 34.60 -10.62 -11.57
C VAL A 7 33.71 -9.41 -11.27
N ARG A 8 33.50 -8.60 -12.31
CA ARG A 8 32.51 -7.53 -12.31
C ARG A 8 31.14 -8.19 -12.46
N TRP A 9 30.41 -8.35 -11.37
CA TRP A 9 28.99 -8.74 -11.38
C TRP A 9 28.16 -7.65 -12.08
N ARG A 10 28.18 -7.63 -13.42
CA ARG A 10 27.16 -6.97 -14.22
C ARG A 10 25.99 -7.94 -14.32
N PHE A 11 24.96 -7.72 -13.52
CA PHE A 11 23.61 -8.14 -13.87
C PHE A 11 23.22 -7.42 -15.17
N LEU A 12 23.55 -8.01 -16.32
CA LEU A 12 22.99 -7.66 -17.62
C LEU A 12 21.65 -8.39 -17.80
N ASP A 13 20.70 -8.15 -16.89
CA ASP A 13 19.29 -8.34 -17.23
C ASP A 13 18.84 -7.07 -17.96
N VAL A 14 19.10 -7.05 -19.27
CA VAL A 14 18.49 -6.06 -20.16
C VAL A 14 17.00 -6.37 -20.14
N GLY A 15 16.19 -5.50 -19.52
CA GLY A 15 14.74 -5.68 -19.49
C GLY A 15 14.16 -5.91 -20.90
N PRO A 16 13.01 -6.61 -21.01
CA PRO A 16 12.47 -7.06 -22.30
C PRO A 16 12.33 -5.87 -23.27
N GLN A 17 13.00 -5.99 -24.42
CA GLN A 17 12.79 -5.07 -25.55
C GLN A 17 11.44 -5.39 -26.21
N PRO A 18 10.79 -4.41 -26.87
CA PRO A 18 9.67 -4.71 -27.74
C PRO A 18 10.07 -5.67 -28.86
N PRO A 19 9.14 -6.48 -29.37
CA PRO A 19 9.32 -7.23 -30.60
C PRO A 19 9.81 -6.32 -31.74
N GLN A 20 10.75 -6.80 -32.55
CA GLN A 20 11.30 -6.00 -33.65
C GLN A 20 10.21 -5.57 -34.64
N GLU A 21 9.20 -6.41 -34.84
CA GLU A 21 8.03 -6.11 -35.68
C GLU A 21 7.30 -4.84 -35.23
N ASP A 22 7.11 -4.66 -33.92
CA ASP A 22 6.46 -3.46 -33.38
C ASP A 22 7.32 -2.22 -33.61
N VAL A 23 8.63 -2.34 -33.40
CA VAL A 23 9.60 -1.25 -33.65
C VAL A 23 9.61 -0.84 -35.12
N ASP A 24 9.60 -1.81 -36.03
CA ASP A 24 9.58 -1.58 -37.47
C ASP A 24 8.25 -0.95 -37.92
N LYS A 25 7.13 -1.35 -37.32
CA LYS A 25 5.82 -0.71 -37.54
C LYS A 25 5.81 0.74 -37.09
N TRP A 26 6.32 1.04 -35.89
CA TRP A 26 6.42 2.41 -35.38
C TRP A 26 7.27 3.30 -36.30
N GLU A 27 8.43 2.80 -36.72
CA GLU A 27 9.31 3.50 -37.65
C GLU A 27 8.65 3.74 -39.00
N ARG A 28 7.94 2.75 -39.54
CA ARG A 28 7.23 2.86 -40.82
C ARG A 28 6.11 3.91 -40.75
N ALA A 29 5.29 3.87 -39.70
CA ALA A 29 4.22 4.86 -39.47
C ALA A 29 4.77 6.29 -39.47
N VAL A 30 5.90 6.52 -38.77
CA VAL A 30 6.56 7.83 -38.72
C VAL A 30 7.15 8.24 -40.07
N LYS A 31 7.86 7.32 -40.74
CA LYS A 31 8.52 7.59 -42.03
C LYS A 31 7.53 7.92 -43.14
N GLU A 32 6.39 7.23 -43.15
CA GLU A 32 5.33 7.42 -44.15
C GLU A 32 4.33 8.51 -43.72
N VAL A 33 4.45 9.02 -42.50
CA VAL A 33 3.51 10.00 -41.89
C VAL A 33 2.08 9.46 -41.94
N ASP A 34 1.93 8.15 -41.76
CA ASP A 34 0.66 7.44 -41.87
C ASP A 34 0.32 6.71 -40.55
N PRO A 35 -0.54 7.30 -39.70
CA PRO A 35 -0.97 6.69 -38.45
C PRO A 35 -1.97 5.54 -38.66
N SER A 36 -2.48 5.31 -39.87
CA SER A 36 -3.35 4.16 -40.18
C SER A 36 -2.58 2.84 -40.21
N ILE A 37 -1.25 2.90 -40.38
CA ILE A 37 -0.33 1.75 -40.24
C ILE A 37 -0.41 1.15 -38.83
N LEU A 38 -0.73 1.97 -37.82
CA LEU A 38 -0.96 1.51 -36.45
C LEU A 38 -2.43 1.08 -36.32
N THR A 39 -2.65 -0.22 -36.19
CA THR A 39 -3.97 -0.82 -35.98
C THR A 39 -4.58 -0.36 -34.66
N THR A 40 -5.89 -0.50 -34.47
CA THR A 40 -6.54 -0.18 -33.18
C THR A 40 -5.85 -0.85 -31.99
N GLU A 41 -5.40 -2.10 -32.15
CA GLU A 41 -4.67 -2.81 -31.09
C GLU A 41 -3.30 -2.17 -30.82
N ASP A 42 -2.56 -1.78 -31.86
CA ASP A 42 -1.29 -1.05 -31.71
C ASP A 42 -1.50 0.27 -30.97
N ARG A 43 -2.57 1.00 -31.30
CA ARG A 43 -2.92 2.27 -30.64
C ARG A 43 -3.20 2.06 -29.16
N LEU A 44 -4.01 1.05 -28.82
CA LEU A 44 -4.28 0.68 -27.43
C LEU A 44 -2.98 0.30 -26.71
N LYS A 45 -2.13 -0.56 -27.29
CA LYS A 45 -0.82 -0.94 -26.74
C LYS A 45 0.07 0.27 -26.49
N MET A 46 0.16 1.19 -27.45
CA MET A 46 1.00 2.40 -27.35
C MET A 46 0.49 3.38 -26.30
N LEU A 47 -0.83 3.50 -26.12
CA LEU A 47 -1.46 4.23 -25.02
C LEU A 47 -1.39 3.47 -23.69
N ARG A 48 -0.74 2.29 -23.67
CA ARG A 48 -0.70 1.37 -22.53
C ARG A 48 -2.11 1.08 -22.04
N ARG A 49 -2.95 0.55 -22.92
CA ARG A 49 -4.30 0.09 -22.64
C ARG A 49 -4.40 -1.42 -22.81
N TRP A 50 -5.26 -2.02 -22.00
CA TRP A 50 -5.74 -3.37 -22.26
C TRP A 50 -6.53 -3.41 -23.59
N PRO A 51 -6.72 -4.60 -24.17
CA PRO A 51 -7.78 -4.81 -25.15
C PRO A 51 -9.10 -4.20 -24.68
N LEU A 52 -9.86 -3.60 -25.60
CA LEU A 52 -10.96 -2.68 -25.29
C LEU A 52 -12.03 -3.30 -24.37
N ASP A 53 -12.38 -4.57 -24.60
CA ASP A 53 -13.32 -5.34 -23.78
C ASP A 53 -12.89 -5.41 -22.31
N LYS A 54 -11.61 -5.64 -22.06
CA LYS A 54 -11.03 -5.69 -20.71
C LYS A 54 -10.81 -4.29 -20.14
N ALA A 55 -10.39 -3.33 -20.98
CA ALA A 55 -10.20 -1.94 -20.56
C ALA A 55 -11.51 -1.34 -20.03
N ASP A 56 -12.62 -1.54 -20.74
CA ASP A 56 -13.94 -1.07 -20.32
C ASP A 56 -14.45 -1.78 -19.06
N TYR A 57 -14.24 -3.10 -18.94
CA TYR A 57 -14.60 -3.83 -17.72
C TYR A 57 -13.94 -3.22 -16.48
N TYR A 58 -12.62 -2.99 -16.54
CA TYR A 58 -11.91 -2.43 -15.39
C TYR A 58 -12.20 -0.94 -15.20
N CYS A 59 -12.29 -0.15 -16.26
CA CYS A 59 -12.67 1.25 -16.17
C CYS A 59 -14.05 1.39 -15.48
N ASN A 60 -15.01 0.53 -15.83
CA ASN A 60 -16.31 0.49 -15.18
C ASN A 60 -16.19 0.11 -13.70
N ALA A 61 -15.42 -0.94 -13.39
CA ALA A 61 -15.21 -1.39 -12.01
C ALA A 61 -14.57 -0.33 -11.10
N TYR A 62 -13.64 0.48 -11.60
CA TYR A 62 -12.89 1.44 -10.78
C TYR A 62 -13.49 2.85 -10.75
N VAL A 63 -14.11 3.31 -11.85
CA VAL A 63 -14.60 4.70 -11.96
C VAL A 63 -16.03 4.79 -12.49
N GLY A 64 -16.73 3.67 -12.66
CA GLY A 64 -18.13 3.65 -13.10
C GLY A 64 -18.35 4.16 -14.52
N SER A 65 -17.32 4.14 -15.38
CA SER A 65 -17.37 4.67 -16.74
C SER A 65 -16.67 3.74 -17.73
N THR A 66 -17.00 3.86 -19.02
CA THR A 66 -16.21 3.22 -20.09
C THR A 66 -14.92 4.00 -20.34
N THR A 67 -13.97 3.40 -21.04
CA THR A 67 -12.71 4.04 -21.42
C THR A 67 -12.98 5.32 -22.21
N ASP A 68 -13.85 5.25 -23.22
CA ASP A 68 -14.24 6.41 -24.04
C ASP A 68 -14.97 7.47 -23.22
N GLY A 69 -15.87 7.07 -22.32
CA GLY A 69 -16.56 7.99 -21.42
C GLY A 69 -15.58 8.75 -20.53
N LEU A 70 -14.59 8.05 -19.99
CA LEU A 70 -13.54 8.64 -19.16
C LEU A 70 -12.63 9.58 -19.98
N VAL A 71 -12.24 9.21 -21.20
CA VAL A 71 -11.45 10.07 -22.10
C VAL A 71 -12.22 11.36 -22.42
N GLN A 72 -13.50 11.26 -22.75
CA GLN A 72 -14.32 12.44 -23.05
C GLN A 72 -14.49 13.35 -21.83
N LYS A 73 -14.62 12.78 -20.62
CA LYS A 73 -14.61 13.54 -19.37
C LYS A 73 -13.26 14.24 -19.19
N ALA A 74 -12.17 13.50 -19.22
CA ALA A 74 -10.82 14.00 -19.03
C ALA A 74 -10.39 15.04 -20.07
N ALA A 75 -10.90 14.97 -21.30
CA ALA A 75 -10.65 15.97 -22.33
C ALA A 75 -11.25 17.35 -22.01
N ARG A 76 -12.30 17.41 -21.16
CA ARG A 76 -13.07 18.63 -20.87
C ARG A 76 -12.72 19.29 -19.54
N THR A 77 -12.06 18.57 -18.64
CA THR A 77 -11.74 19.08 -17.31
C THR A 77 -10.40 18.55 -16.80
N ASP A 78 -9.72 19.36 -16.00
CA ASP A 78 -8.58 18.96 -15.18
C ASP A 78 -9.02 18.61 -13.74
N SER A 79 -10.32 18.45 -13.47
CA SER A 79 -10.85 18.01 -12.16
C SER A 79 -11.07 16.50 -12.13
N LEU A 80 -10.01 15.76 -12.43
CA LEU A 80 -10.00 14.29 -12.37
C LEU A 80 -9.60 13.81 -10.97
N THR A 81 -10.15 12.69 -10.54
CA THR A 81 -9.62 11.95 -9.40
C THR A 81 -8.25 11.35 -9.73
N GLU A 82 -7.48 10.96 -8.71
CA GLU A 82 -6.20 10.27 -8.93
C GLU A 82 -6.38 8.98 -9.75
N MET A 83 -7.41 8.20 -9.44
CA MET A 83 -7.68 6.94 -10.14
C MET A 83 -8.00 7.18 -11.61
N GLU A 84 -8.86 8.17 -11.91
CA GLU A 84 -9.18 8.56 -13.29
C GLU A 84 -7.93 9.00 -14.06
N ALA A 85 -7.09 9.84 -13.46
CA ALA A 85 -5.84 10.28 -14.06
C ALA A 85 -4.85 9.12 -14.28
N ILE A 86 -4.78 8.16 -13.35
CA ILE A 86 -3.97 6.95 -13.51
C ILE A 86 -4.49 6.11 -14.67
N ILE A 87 -5.79 5.86 -14.77
CA ILE A 87 -6.39 5.03 -15.83
C ILE A 87 -6.12 5.63 -17.20
N ILE A 88 -6.26 6.96 -17.35
CA ILE A 88 -5.95 7.68 -18.59
C ILE A 88 -4.46 7.53 -18.96
N LEU A 89 -3.54 7.64 -17.99
CA LEU A 89 -2.10 7.64 -18.27
C LEU A 89 -1.46 6.25 -18.36
N ASN A 90 -2.02 5.27 -17.65
CA ASN A 90 -1.43 3.94 -17.48
C ASN A 90 -2.54 2.90 -17.24
N THR A 91 -2.95 2.19 -18.30
CA THR A 91 -3.77 0.99 -18.21
C THR A 91 -2.93 -0.23 -18.55
N PRO A 92 -2.17 -0.68 -17.56
CA PRO A 92 -2.80 -1.76 -16.81
C PRO A 92 -2.87 -1.52 -15.31
N PHE A 93 -3.99 -1.98 -14.74
CA PHE A 93 -4.26 -1.98 -13.31
C PHE A 93 -3.26 -2.90 -12.57
N GLY A 94 -2.44 -2.31 -11.70
CA GLY A 94 -1.50 -3.05 -10.85
C GLY A 94 -0.42 -3.81 -11.63
N ASN A 95 -0.07 -5.02 -11.18
CA ASN A 95 0.93 -5.89 -11.84
C ASN A 95 0.38 -6.60 -13.09
N SER A 96 -0.84 -6.28 -13.52
CA SER A 96 -1.59 -7.03 -14.51
C SER A 96 -1.34 -6.50 -15.92
N ILE A 97 -0.09 -6.24 -16.29
CA ILE A 97 0.23 -5.96 -17.70
C ILE A 97 -0.01 -7.25 -18.48
N PRO A 98 -0.81 -7.25 -19.57
CA PRO A 98 -0.92 -8.41 -20.45
C PRO A 98 0.46 -8.97 -20.79
N GLU A 99 0.62 -10.30 -20.83
CA GLU A 99 1.93 -10.94 -21.00
C GLU A 99 2.67 -10.41 -22.24
N ASP A 100 1.93 -10.23 -23.33
CA ASP A 100 2.36 -9.69 -24.61
C ASP A 100 2.71 -8.19 -24.55
N GLN A 101 2.34 -7.48 -23.50
CA GLN A 101 2.64 -6.06 -23.28
C GLN A 101 3.67 -5.82 -22.16
N LYS A 102 4.22 -6.86 -21.52
CA LYS A 102 5.19 -6.70 -20.41
C LYS A 102 6.39 -5.82 -20.76
N TYR A 103 6.80 -5.80 -22.03
CA TYR A 103 7.88 -4.94 -22.51
C TYR A 103 7.51 -3.44 -22.40
N MET A 104 6.23 -3.07 -22.53
CA MET A 104 5.72 -1.70 -22.36
C MET A 104 5.84 -1.18 -20.92
N GLY A 105 5.76 -2.06 -19.92
CA GLY A 105 5.93 -1.67 -18.50
C GLY A 105 7.37 -1.32 -18.11
N ASN A 106 8.33 -1.65 -18.96
CA ASN A 106 9.76 -1.62 -18.66
C ASN A 106 10.54 -0.68 -19.58
N GLN A 107 9.89 0.37 -20.12
CA GLN A 107 10.50 1.28 -21.10
C GLN A 107 11.84 1.87 -20.66
N ARG A 108 12.10 2.01 -19.35
CA ARG A 108 13.40 2.48 -18.84
C ARG A 108 14.59 1.67 -19.38
N TRP A 109 14.38 0.37 -19.66
CA TRP A 109 15.39 -0.56 -20.17
C TRP A 109 15.49 -0.58 -21.70
N TRP A 110 14.58 0.09 -22.41
CA TRP A 110 14.66 0.17 -23.85
C TRP A 110 15.89 0.96 -24.31
N SER A 111 16.44 0.55 -25.45
CA SER A 111 17.48 1.29 -26.12
C SER A 111 17.03 2.75 -26.39
N PRO A 112 17.95 3.74 -26.40
CA PRO A 112 17.59 5.12 -26.75
C PRO A 112 16.89 5.23 -28.12
N ASN A 113 17.32 4.41 -29.09
CA ASN A 113 16.71 4.38 -30.42
C ASN A 113 15.25 3.87 -30.38
N THR A 114 15.01 2.78 -29.65
CA THR A 114 13.67 2.21 -29.46
C THR A 114 12.74 3.20 -28.77
N LYS A 115 13.20 3.86 -27.71
CA LYS A 115 12.43 4.92 -27.01
C LYS A 115 12.04 6.05 -27.95
N LYS A 116 13.00 6.49 -28.77
CA LYS A 116 12.76 7.55 -29.75
C LYS A 116 11.71 7.14 -30.79
N LYS A 117 11.85 5.96 -31.41
CA LYS A 117 10.88 5.44 -32.39
C LYS A 117 9.48 5.34 -31.80
N PHE A 118 9.36 4.80 -30.59
CA PHE A 118 8.08 4.73 -29.87
C PHE A 118 7.48 6.12 -29.62
N GLN A 119 8.27 7.07 -29.12
CA GLN A 119 7.79 8.42 -28.81
C GLN A 119 7.38 9.18 -30.08
N ASP A 120 8.15 9.06 -31.16
CA ASP A 120 7.85 9.68 -32.44
C ASP A 120 6.53 9.13 -33.01
N ALA A 121 6.33 7.80 -32.96
CA ALA A 121 5.08 7.17 -33.39
C ALA A 121 3.89 7.53 -32.49
N LEU A 122 4.08 7.61 -31.17
CA LEU A 122 3.04 8.04 -30.23
C LEU A 122 2.65 9.50 -30.47
N ASN A 123 3.63 10.37 -30.74
CA ASN A 123 3.38 11.76 -31.09
C ASN A 123 2.59 11.88 -32.40
N LEU A 124 2.98 11.12 -33.44
CA LEU A 124 2.24 11.06 -34.70
C LEU A 124 0.79 10.63 -34.45
N LEU A 125 0.57 9.57 -33.67
CA LEU A 125 -0.76 9.09 -33.32
C LEU A 125 -1.62 10.20 -32.70
N LEU A 126 -1.07 10.93 -31.74
CA LEU A 126 -1.77 12.00 -31.01
C LEU A 126 -1.98 13.28 -31.84
N THR A 127 -1.47 13.36 -33.08
CA THR A 127 -1.74 14.50 -34.00
C THR A 127 -2.97 14.30 -34.88
N VAL A 128 -3.50 13.07 -34.92
CA VAL A 128 -4.70 12.71 -35.68
C VAL A 128 -5.93 13.39 -35.07
N ALA A 129 -6.82 13.94 -35.90
CA ALA A 129 -7.98 14.70 -35.43
C ALA A 129 -8.91 13.86 -34.54
N GLU A 130 -9.05 12.56 -34.83
CA GLU A 130 -9.81 11.62 -34.00
C GLU A 130 -9.20 11.42 -32.60
N MET A 131 -7.92 11.75 -32.41
CA MET A 131 -7.18 11.60 -31.14
C MET A 131 -7.11 12.90 -30.32
N ASP A 132 -7.81 13.95 -30.74
CA ASP A 132 -7.71 15.27 -30.11
C ASP A 132 -8.27 15.26 -28.67
N SER A 133 -9.33 14.48 -28.42
CA SER A 133 -9.84 14.23 -27.06
C SER A 133 -8.84 13.44 -26.21
N GLU A 134 -8.19 12.42 -26.79
CA GLU A 134 -7.19 11.60 -26.11
C GLU A 134 -5.99 12.46 -25.66
N LYS A 135 -5.47 13.30 -26.55
CA LYS A 135 -4.37 14.22 -26.27
C LYS A 135 -4.71 15.20 -25.14
N LYS A 136 -5.92 15.77 -25.15
CA LYS A 136 -6.40 16.67 -24.08
C LYS A 136 -6.56 15.90 -22.76
N ALA A 137 -7.15 14.71 -22.80
CA ALA A 137 -7.31 13.85 -21.64
C ALA A 137 -5.96 13.52 -20.98
N HIS A 138 -4.97 13.08 -21.76
CA HIS A 138 -3.61 12.82 -21.28
C HIS A 138 -2.98 14.07 -20.65
N THR A 139 -3.10 15.22 -21.31
CA THR A 139 -2.55 16.49 -20.80
C THR A 139 -3.16 16.86 -19.44
N ASN A 140 -4.49 16.77 -19.32
CA ASN A 140 -5.20 17.06 -18.08
C ASN A 140 -4.88 16.06 -16.97
N ALA A 141 -4.78 14.77 -17.31
CA ALA A 141 -4.36 13.73 -16.38
C ALA A 141 -2.92 13.95 -15.88
N GLU A 142 -1.99 14.35 -16.75
CA GLU A 142 -0.62 14.68 -16.34
C GLU A 142 -0.57 15.87 -15.36
N ILE A 143 -1.38 16.91 -15.62
CA ILE A 143 -1.49 18.07 -14.71
C ILE A 143 -1.93 17.59 -13.32
N ILE A 144 -2.94 16.72 -13.25
CA ILE A 144 -3.45 16.18 -11.99
C ILE A 144 -2.42 15.31 -11.28
N ILE A 145 -1.77 14.38 -11.98
CA ILE A 145 -0.70 13.58 -11.36
C ILE A 145 0.46 14.46 -10.87
N LYS A 146 0.81 15.52 -11.59
CA LYS A 146 1.81 16.50 -11.13
C LYS A 146 1.35 17.21 -9.86
N ARG A 147 0.08 17.65 -9.78
CA ARG A 147 -0.51 18.26 -8.57
C ARG A 147 -0.50 17.29 -7.39
N ILE A 148 -0.95 16.05 -7.57
CA ILE A 148 -0.96 15.01 -6.53
C ILE A 148 0.47 14.73 -6.06
N LYS A 149 1.42 14.53 -6.99
CA LYS A 149 2.83 14.35 -6.62
C LYS A 149 3.39 15.55 -5.85
N ALA A 150 3.01 16.77 -6.22
CA ALA A 150 3.42 17.98 -5.49
C ALA A 150 2.84 18.02 -4.07
N LEU A 151 1.58 17.62 -3.89
CA LEU A 151 0.93 17.50 -2.57
C LEU A 151 1.58 16.41 -1.70
N ARG A 152 1.99 15.29 -2.30
CA ARG A 152 2.67 14.19 -1.59
C ARG A 152 4.15 14.45 -1.31
N LYS A 153 4.79 15.36 -2.04
CA LYS A 153 6.24 15.58 -1.97
C LYS A 153 6.72 16.07 -0.59
N PRO A 154 6.02 16.95 0.12
CA PRO A 154 6.34 17.27 1.52
C PRO A 154 6.23 16.04 2.41
N GLU A 155 5.14 15.27 2.29
CA GLU A 155 4.92 14.05 3.09
C GLU A 155 6.01 13.02 2.88
N LEU A 156 6.52 12.84 1.66
CA LEU A 156 7.64 11.92 1.39
C LEU A 156 8.89 12.20 2.25
N ARG A 157 9.08 13.44 2.75
CA ARG A 157 10.22 13.77 3.63
C ARG A 157 10.02 13.28 5.06
N ASN A 158 8.78 13.00 5.45
CA ASN A 158 8.44 12.48 6.77
C ASN A 158 8.75 10.97 6.88
N PHE A 159 9.08 10.29 5.78
CA PHE A 159 9.28 8.83 5.78
C PHE A 159 10.70 8.48 5.35
N SER A 160 11.30 7.50 6.03
CA SER A 160 12.54 6.91 5.56
C SER A 160 12.30 6.16 4.24
N ILE A 161 13.37 5.88 3.49
CA ILE A 161 13.30 5.04 2.27
C ILE A 161 12.65 3.68 2.59
N ASP A 162 12.92 3.19 3.79
CA ASP A 162 12.51 1.90 4.29
C ASP A 162 11.03 1.90 4.71
N ASP A 163 10.55 2.99 5.30
CA ASP A 163 9.11 3.21 5.51
C ASP A 163 8.35 3.25 4.19
N LEU A 164 8.86 4.00 3.21
CA LEU A 164 8.22 4.11 1.89
C LEU A 164 8.16 2.76 1.17
N LYS A 165 9.20 1.92 1.29
CA LYS A 165 9.18 0.55 0.77
C LYS A 165 8.09 -0.29 1.43
N ASN A 166 7.96 -0.20 2.75
CA ASN A 166 6.96 -0.97 3.50
C ASN A 166 5.54 -0.53 3.15
N ILE A 167 5.27 0.78 3.16
CA ILE A 167 3.99 1.35 2.75
C ILE A 167 3.65 0.91 1.31
N THR A 168 4.60 1.03 0.39
CA THR A 168 4.40 0.61 -1.01
C THR A 168 4.13 -0.90 -1.13
N ARG A 169 4.83 -1.75 -0.36
CA ARG A 169 4.60 -3.20 -0.36
C ARG A 169 3.21 -3.54 0.20
N CYS A 170 2.82 -2.90 1.28
CA CYS A 170 1.53 -3.16 1.92
C CYS A 170 0.37 -2.67 1.06
N ASN A 171 0.54 -1.60 0.29
CA ASN A 171 -0.43 -1.17 -0.73
C ASN A 171 -0.65 -2.18 -1.88
N LYS A 172 0.16 -3.24 -1.98
CA LYS A 172 -0.10 -4.37 -2.89
C LYS A 172 -1.07 -5.38 -2.30
N LEU A 173 -1.30 -5.36 -0.99
CA LEU A 173 -2.31 -6.19 -0.35
C LEU A 173 -3.68 -5.55 -0.60
N PRO A 174 -4.75 -6.34 -0.79
CA PRO A 174 -6.10 -5.85 -1.07
C PRO A 174 -6.78 -5.27 0.19
N TRP A 175 -6.01 -4.61 1.04
CA TRP A 175 -6.46 -4.17 2.35
C TRP A 175 -7.42 -3.01 2.29
N VAL A 176 -7.16 -2.09 1.35
CA VAL A 176 -8.02 -0.94 1.09
C VAL A 176 -9.39 -1.40 0.63
N GLU A 177 -9.48 -2.40 -0.25
CA GLU A 177 -10.74 -3.02 -0.67
C GLU A 177 -11.47 -3.68 0.51
N GLY A 178 -10.75 -4.36 1.40
CA GLY A 178 -11.32 -4.89 2.64
C GLY A 178 -11.92 -3.80 3.52
N VAL A 179 -11.21 -2.68 3.70
CA VAL A 179 -11.71 -1.52 4.46
C VAL A 179 -12.91 -0.87 3.77
N LYS A 180 -12.89 -0.71 2.44
CA LYS A 180 -14.05 -0.20 1.69
C LYS A 180 -15.30 -1.04 1.92
N LYS A 181 -15.18 -2.37 1.81
CA LYS A 181 -16.29 -3.30 2.05
C LYS A 181 -16.78 -3.22 3.51
N HIS A 182 -15.86 -3.10 4.46
CA HIS A 182 -16.22 -2.88 5.87
C HIS A 182 -17.01 -1.57 6.05
N LEU A 183 -16.60 -0.50 5.37
CA LEU A 183 -17.27 0.81 5.40
C LEU A 183 -18.65 0.84 4.71
N GLU A 184 -19.01 -0.19 3.93
CA GLU A 184 -20.39 -0.35 3.45
C GLU A 184 -21.36 -0.67 4.59
N GLN A 185 -20.85 -1.25 5.68
CA GLN A 185 -21.65 -1.73 6.82
C GLN A 185 -21.35 -0.98 8.11
N GLN A 186 -20.21 -0.30 8.20
CA GLN A 186 -19.70 0.34 9.40
C GLN A 186 -19.34 1.80 9.15
N PRO A 187 -19.55 2.70 10.12
CA PRO A 187 -19.36 4.13 9.91
C PRO A 187 -17.87 4.54 9.88
N ALA A 188 -17.00 3.71 10.45
CA ALA A 188 -15.59 3.99 10.65
C ALA A 188 -14.74 2.72 10.55
N TRP A 189 -13.43 2.89 10.49
CA TRP A 189 -12.43 1.84 10.64
C TRP A 189 -11.26 2.38 11.46
N GLY A 190 -10.59 1.49 12.19
CA GLY A 190 -9.52 1.95 13.08
C GLY A 190 -9.23 1.02 14.24
N PHE A 191 -8.57 1.59 15.25
CA PHE A 191 -8.15 0.85 16.43
C PHE A 191 -8.60 1.54 17.71
N VAL A 192 -8.65 0.75 18.77
CA VAL A 192 -8.64 1.24 20.15
C VAL A 192 -7.19 1.28 20.61
N CYS A 193 -6.77 2.33 21.29
CA CYS A 193 -5.45 2.44 21.89
C CYS A 193 -5.56 2.69 23.40
N LEU A 194 -5.01 1.75 24.19
CA LEU A 194 -5.01 1.81 25.64
C LEU A 194 -3.75 2.55 26.13
N ARG A 195 -3.92 3.58 26.96
CA ARG A 195 -2.81 4.17 27.73
C ARG A 195 -2.49 3.23 28.90
N THR A 196 -1.22 2.83 29.01
CA THR A 196 -0.75 1.93 30.09
C THR A 196 0.37 2.54 30.92
N SER A 197 0.81 3.75 30.57
CA SER A 197 1.76 4.54 31.33
C SER A 197 1.16 5.91 31.61
N PHE A 198 1.05 6.25 32.89
CA PHE A 198 0.40 7.46 33.39
C PHE A 198 1.41 8.40 34.04
N GLY A 199 2.58 8.55 33.40
CA GLY A 199 3.55 9.59 33.72
C GLY A 199 3.01 11.00 33.38
N GLU A 200 3.87 11.89 32.89
CA GLU A 200 3.47 13.26 32.56
C GLU A 200 2.39 13.30 31.45
N ASP A 201 1.27 13.97 31.70
CA ASP A 201 0.18 14.11 30.71
C ASP A 201 0.62 14.86 29.44
N SER A 202 1.56 15.80 29.57
CA SER A 202 2.18 16.49 28.42
C SER A 202 2.85 15.51 27.44
N SER A 203 3.48 14.45 27.96
CA SER A 203 4.12 13.42 27.16
C SER A 203 3.09 12.55 26.44
N TRP A 204 1.96 12.28 27.09
CA TRP A 204 0.86 11.54 26.49
C TRP A 204 0.18 12.34 25.37
N GLU A 205 -0.04 13.64 25.56
CA GLU A 205 -0.59 14.49 24.50
C GLU A 205 0.36 14.57 23.29
N GLN A 206 1.67 14.72 23.51
CA GLN A 206 2.66 14.66 22.44
C GLN A 206 2.64 13.31 21.70
N PHE A 207 2.48 12.21 22.42
CA PHE A 207 2.33 10.88 21.80
C PHE A 207 1.08 10.83 20.91
N LYS A 208 -0.08 11.29 21.38
CA LYS A 208 -1.33 11.31 20.59
C LYS A 208 -1.20 12.18 19.34
N GLU A 209 -0.67 13.39 19.48
CA GLU A 209 -0.44 14.32 18.37
C GLU A 209 0.49 13.72 17.32
N PHE A 210 1.64 13.19 17.75
CA PHE A 210 2.58 12.52 16.86
C PHE A 210 1.95 11.31 16.17
N PHE A 211 1.21 10.49 16.92
CA PHE A 211 0.56 9.30 16.41
C PHE A 211 -0.42 9.64 15.29
N ILE A 212 -1.32 10.60 15.53
CA ILE A 212 -2.31 11.06 14.56
C ILE A 212 -1.59 11.61 13.32
N HIS A 213 -0.63 12.52 13.52
CA HIS A 213 0.10 13.11 12.40
C HIS A 213 0.81 12.06 11.54
N ALA A 214 1.59 11.16 12.15
CA ALA A 214 2.35 10.15 11.42
C ALA A 214 1.44 9.14 10.70
N THR A 215 0.31 8.75 11.30
CA THR A 215 -0.64 7.82 10.68
C THR A 215 -1.42 8.48 9.54
N GLU A 216 -1.87 9.72 9.69
CA GLU A 216 -2.53 10.49 8.62
C GLU A 216 -1.59 10.76 7.44
N SER A 217 -0.36 11.20 7.71
CA SER A 217 0.67 11.41 6.68
C SER A 217 0.91 10.14 5.86
N ALA A 218 0.88 8.98 6.53
CA ALA A 218 1.13 7.71 5.89
C ALA A 218 -0.10 7.22 5.10
N LEU A 219 -1.33 7.57 5.52
CA LEU A 219 -2.55 7.34 4.76
C LEU A 219 -2.64 8.09 3.43
N VAL A 220 -1.72 9.02 3.14
CA VAL A 220 -1.67 9.72 1.85
C VAL A 220 -1.15 8.83 0.70
N PHE A 221 -0.40 7.77 1.00
CA PHE A 221 0.25 6.91 0.00
C PHE A 221 -0.59 5.76 -0.56
N PRO A 222 -1.50 5.12 0.20
CA PRO A 222 -2.43 4.11 -0.33
C PRO A 222 -3.24 4.61 -1.52
N LEU A 223 -3.38 3.73 -2.52
CA LEU A 223 -4.35 3.92 -3.61
C LEU A 223 -5.75 4.01 -2.98
N ASN A 224 -6.57 4.97 -3.41
CA ASN A 224 -7.91 5.22 -2.87
C ASN A 224 -7.96 5.74 -1.42
N SER A 225 -6.86 6.33 -0.91
CA SER A 225 -6.86 7.10 0.34
C SER A 225 -8.10 7.99 0.55
N PRO A 226 -8.61 8.74 -0.46
CA PRO A 226 -9.72 9.67 -0.24
C PRO A 226 -11.04 9.02 0.19
N CYS A 227 -11.28 7.73 -0.10
CA CYS A 227 -12.53 7.07 0.30
C CYS A 227 -12.44 6.38 1.66
N ILE A 228 -11.24 6.12 2.18
CA ILE A 228 -11.05 5.48 3.49
C ILE A 228 -10.57 6.46 4.55
N TRP A 229 -9.75 7.45 4.19
CA TRP A 229 -9.13 8.38 5.12
C TRP A 229 -10.14 9.14 5.97
N PRO A 230 -11.26 9.69 5.43
CA PRO A 230 -12.25 10.40 6.25
C PRO A 230 -12.92 9.54 7.33
N HIS A 231 -12.84 8.21 7.20
CA HIS A 231 -13.46 7.25 8.10
C HIS A 231 -12.47 6.60 9.08
N TRP A 232 -11.19 6.95 8.97
CA TRP A 232 -10.17 6.45 9.90
C TRP A 232 -10.37 7.08 11.28
N LYS A 233 -10.30 6.26 12.32
CA LYS A 233 -10.49 6.69 13.70
C LYS A 233 -9.57 5.95 14.65
N ILE A 234 -9.19 6.61 15.73
CA ILE A 234 -8.56 5.99 16.89
C ILE A 234 -9.35 6.36 18.14
N GLN A 235 -9.70 5.36 18.95
CA GLN A 235 -10.34 5.56 20.24
C GLN A 235 -9.30 5.40 21.34
N TRP A 236 -8.99 6.49 22.03
CA TRP A 236 -8.08 6.49 23.18
C TRP A 236 -8.84 6.08 24.44
N ILE A 237 -8.32 5.10 25.17
CA ILE A 237 -8.86 4.67 26.47
C ILE A 237 -7.80 4.95 27.53
N GLU A 238 -8.16 5.78 28.50
CA GLU A 238 -7.28 6.30 29.54
C GLU A 238 -7.82 5.88 30.93
N ASP A 239 -7.76 4.58 31.23
CA ASP A 239 -8.17 4.03 32.52
C ASP A 239 -6.93 3.78 33.40
N GLN A 240 -6.78 4.57 34.47
CA GLN A 240 -5.66 4.48 35.40
C GLN A 240 -5.46 3.07 36.00
N SER A 241 -6.52 2.27 36.10
CA SER A 241 -6.40 0.89 36.61
C SER A 241 -5.56 -0.02 35.70
N MET A 242 -5.31 0.40 34.45
CA MET A 242 -4.47 -0.30 33.48
C MET A 242 -3.00 0.13 33.50
N GLU A 243 -2.59 0.95 34.48
CA GLU A 243 -1.20 1.34 34.65
C GLU A 243 -0.29 0.12 34.83
N ASN A 244 0.72 -0.02 33.95
CA ASN A 244 1.65 -1.15 33.91
C ASN A 244 0.99 -2.53 33.82
N ALA A 245 -0.26 -2.61 33.36
CA ALA A 245 -0.98 -3.87 33.21
C ALA A 245 -0.26 -4.83 32.25
N SER A 246 -0.31 -6.13 32.55
CA SER A 246 0.26 -7.14 31.67
C SER A 246 -0.55 -7.25 30.37
N VAL A 247 0.06 -7.79 29.30
CA VAL A 247 -0.64 -8.01 28.03
C VAL A 247 -1.91 -8.87 28.21
N ILE A 248 -1.88 -9.84 29.12
CA ILE A 248 -3.03 -10.72 29.42
C ILE A 248 -4.17 -9.93 30.07
N ASP A 249 -3.84 -9.05 31.02
CA ASP A 249 -4.80 -8.18 31.69
C ASP A 249 -5.42 -7.19 30.69
N LEU A 250 -4.59 -6.60 29.82
CA LEU A 250 -5.05 -5.70 28.75
C LEU A 250 -5.97 -6.41 27.76
N CYS A 251 -5.66 -7.64 27.34
CA CYS A 251 -6.52 -8.43 26.46
C CYS A 251 -7.87 -8.76 27.12
N SER A 252 -7.85 -9.08 28.41
CA SER A 252 -9.07 -9.35 29.17
C SER A 252 -9.92 -8.09 29.39
N TYR A 253 -9.28 -6.96 29.67
CA TYR A 253 -9.94 -5.66 29.77
C TYR A 253 -10.55 -5.22 28.44
N PHE A 254 -9.81 -5.35 27.35
CA PHE A 254 -10.28 -5.00 26.01
C PHE A 254 -11.49 -5.84 25.57
N ARG A 255 -11.48 -7.16 25.81
CA ARG A 255 -12.64 -8.02 25.53
C ARG A 255 -13.88 -7.57 26.30
N ARG A 256 -13.72 -7.18 27.57
CA ARG A 256 -14.81 -6.61 28.36
C ARG A 256 -15.36 -5.32 27.76
N LEU A 257 -14.49 -4.43 27.27
CA LEU A 257 -14.94 -3.22 26.56
C LEU A 257 -15.76 -3.54 25.31
N CYS A 258 -15.37 -4.58 24.56
CA CYS A 258 -16.15 -5.06 23.42
C CYS A 258 -17.51 -5.64 23.84
N GLU A 259 -17.54 -6.50 24.86
CA GLU A 259 -18.77 -7.12 25.39
C GLU A 259 -19.75 -6.09 25.94
N GLU A 260 -19.23 -5.04 26.59
CA GLU A 260 -20.01 -3.93 27.15
C GLU A 260 -20.41 -2.88 26.10
N ASN A 261 -20.06 -3.08 24.81
CA ASN A 261 -20.29 -2.12 23.72
C ASN A 261 -19.72 -0.72 24.00
N LYS A 262 -18.56 -0.66 24.67
CA LYS A 262 -17.82 0.59 24.93
C LYS A 262 -16.88 0.99 23.80
N ILE A 263 -16.72 0.12 22.80
CA ILE A 263 -15.91 0.39 21.61
C ILE A 263 -16.78 1.01 20.52
N ASP A 264 -16.29 2.08 19.91
CA ASP A 264 -17.00 2.76 18.84
C ASP A 264 -17.26 1.82 17.64
N PRO A 265 -18.45 1.88 17.01
CA PRO A 265 -18.77 1.01 15.87
C PRO A 265 -17.77 1.12 14.73
N GLY A 266 -17.39 -0.04 14.18
CA GLY A 266 -16.46 -0.15 13.05
C GLY A 266 -14.98 -0.20 13.43
N LEU A 267 -14.61 0.03 14.70
CA LEU A 267 -13.25 -0.23 15.16
C LEU A 267 -13.00 -1.73 15.30
N ARG A 268 -11.73 -2.14 15.23
CA ARG A 268 -11.36 -3.55 15.37
C ARG A 268 -11.66 -4.07 16.77
N HIS A 269 -12.22 -5.29 16.83
CA HIS A 269 -12.47 -6.03 18.09
C HIS A 269 -11.51 -7.19 18.29
N ASP A 270 -10.81 -7.57 17.23
CA ASP A 270 -9.84 -8.64 17.31
C ASP A 270 -8.51 -8.11 17.88
N ALA A 271 -8.17 -6.80 17.77
CA ALA A 271 -6.88 -6.14 18.12
C ALA A 271 -7.17 -4.83 18.78
N PHE A 272 -6.19 -4.44 19.59
CA PHE A 272 -6.02 -3.10 20.07
C PHE A 272 -4.54 -2.74 20.05
N LEU A 273 -4.30 -1.44 20.16
CA LEU A 273 -3.00 -0.86 20.39
C LEU A 273 -2.86 -0.52 21.87
N TYR A 274 -1.64 -0.43 22.37
CA TYR A 274 -1.39 0.17 23.67
C TYR A 274 -0.06 0.91 23.69
N ALA A 275 0.01 1.94 24.53
CA ALA A 275 1.20 2.75 24.74
C ALA A 275 1.70 2.54 26.17
N ASN A 276 2.83 1.84 26.29
CA ASN A 276 3.59 1.73 27.54
C ASN A 276 4.61 2.85 27.63
N THR A 277 5.38 2.89 28.72
CA THR A 277 6.41 3.91 28.96
C THR A 277 7.38 4.00 27.79
N ASP A 278 7.93 2.88 27.32
CA ASP A 278 8.86 2.87 26.18
C ASP A 278 8.25 3.47 24.90
N ALA A 279 6.98 3.19 24.61
CA ALA A 279 6.29 3.71 23.42
C ALA A 279 6.13 5.23 23.50
N ILE A 280 5.73 5.75 24.66
CA ILE A 280 5.61 7.20 24.89
C ILE A 280 6.99 7.86 24.80
N GLU A 281 7.99 7.32 25.49
CA GLU A 281 9.37 7.82 25.46
C GLU A 281 9.99 7.80 24.06
N SER A 282 9.60 6.85 23.20
CA SER A 282 10.07 6.78 21.81
C SER A 282 9.65 8.00 21.00
N VAL A 283 8.47 8.57 21.26
CA VAL A 283 8.01 9.82 20.64
C VAL A 283 8.73 11.02 21.25
N ILE A 284 8.81 11.11 22.58
CA ILE A 284 9.49 12.23 23.26
C ILE A 284 10.94 12.35 22.79
N SER A 285 11.63 11.21 22.68
CA SER A 285 13.03 11.16 22.26
C SER A 285 13.22 11.49 20.78
N CYS A 286 12.20 11.28 19.95
CA CYS A 286 12.23 11.49 18.50
C CYS A 286 10.90 12.11 18.01
N PRO A 287 10.65 13.40 18.33
CA PRO A 287 9.33 14.03 18.13
C PRO A 287 9.07 14.47 16.69
N ALA A 288 9.99 14.18 15.76
CA ALA A 288 9.91 14.57 14.37
C ALA A 288 10.04 13.35 13.45
N MET A 289 9.28 13.38 12.36
CA MET A 289 9.33 12.39 11.31
C MET A 289 10.51 12.65 10.36
N PRO A 290 11.20 11.62 9.84
CA PRO A 290 11.00 10.19 10.13
C PRO A 290 11.48 9.81 11.54
N SER A 291 10.67 9.02 12.24
CA SER A 291 10.93 8.63 13.64
C SER A 291 10.88 7.11 13.81
N PRO A 292 11.76 6.52 14.65
CA PRO A 292 11.63 5.13 15.09
C PRO A 292 10.54 4.96 16.16
N ALA A 293 9.70 5.97 16.41
CA ALA A 293 8.62 5.90 17.37
C ALA A 293 7.65 4.75 17.05
N PHE A 294 7.24 4.05 18.09
CA PHE A 294 6.41 2.86 17.97
C PHE A 294 5.24 2.87 18.93
N VAL A 295 4.27 2.01 18.64
CA VAL A 295 3.17 1.62 19.50
C VAL A 295 3.19 0.11 19.66
N MET A 296 2.63 -0.40 20.76
CA MET A 296 2.41 -1.83 20.89
C MET A 296 1.08 -2.22 20.26
N ALA A 297 1.02 -3.37 19.61
CA ALA A 297 -0.23 -3.99 19.16
C ALA A 297 -0.40 -5.34 19.81
N ALA A 298 -1.61 -5.65 20.25
CA ALA A 298 -1.93 -6.90 20.93
C ALA A 298 -3.05 -7.66 20.23
N GLN A 299 -2.99 -8.98 20.33
CA GLN A 299 -4.08 -9.84 19.91
C GLN A 299 -5.10 -10.01 21.04
N ALA A 300 -6.34 -9.54 20.85
CA ALA A 300 -7.37 -9.56 21.90
C ALA A 300 -7.69 -10.97 22.42
N ALA A 301 -7.53 -11.98 21.58
CA ALA A 301 -7.75 -13.38 21.94
C ALA A 301 -6.58 -14.02 22.71
N TYR A 302 -5.45 -13.33 22.89
CA TYR A 302 -4.32 -13.88 23.62
C TYR A 302 -4.64 -14.01 25.12
N ASP A 303 -4.43 -15.21 25.66
CA ASP A 303 -4.72 -15.55 27.05
C ASP A 303 -3.48 -16.04 27.84
N GLY A 304 -2.30 -16.01 27.21
CA GLY A 304 -1.05 -16.49 27.81
C GLY A 304 -0.88 -18.01 27.82
N THR A 305 -1.90 -18.78 27.43
CA THR A 305 -1.87 -20.25 27.41
C THR A 305 -1.85 -20.82 26.00
N THR A 306 -2.45 -20.10 25.07
CA THR A 306 -2.36 -20.35 23.64
C THR A 306 -1.00 -19.85 23.14
N SER A 307 -0.01 -20.75 23.07
CA SER A 307 0.91 -20.68 21.92
C SER A 307 0.01 -20.89 20.72
N PRO A 308 -0.24 -19.88 19.86
CA PRO A 308 -1.04 -20.13 18.68
C PRO A 308 -0.31 -21.23 17.89
N ASP A 309 -0.99 -21.95 17.00
CA ASP A 309 -0.35 -22.86 16.04
C ASP A 309 0.52 -22.06 15.03
N ILE A 310 1.47 -21.29 15.55
CA ILE A 310 2.44 -20.52 14.81
C ILE A 310 3.58 -21.48 14.49
N PRO A 311 4.07 -21.52 13.24
CA PRO A 311 5.25 -22.29 12.89
C PRO A 311 6.37 -22.09 13.91
N LEU A 312 7.14 -23.15 14.22
CA LEU A 312 8.23 -23.21 15.23
C LEU A 312 9.19 -21.99 15.25
N ARG A 313 9.27 -21.22 14.15
CA ARG A 313 10.02 -19.97 14.04
C ARG A 313 9.45 -18.79 14.83
N HIS A 314 8.30 -18.96 15.49
CA HIS A 314 7.58 -17.89 16.19
C HIS A 314 7.12 -18.29 17.60
N ALA A 315 7.78 -19.28 18.22
CA ALA A 315 7.48 -19.74 19.58
C ALA A 315 7.61 -18.64 20.65
N ASP A 316 8.29 -17.52 20.34
CA ASP A 316 8.49 -16.39 21.25
C ASP A 316 7.40 -15.30 21.16
N PHE A 317 6.30 -15.53 20.42
CA PHE A 317 5.21 -14.56 20.32
C PHE A 317 4.44 -14.43 21.64
N ALA A 318 4.71 -13.36 22.38
CA ALA A 318 4.11 -13.08 23.70
C ALA A 318 2.75 -12.34 23.62
N GLY A 319 1.99 -12.51 22.54
CA GLY A 319 0.67 -11.89 22.36
C GLY A 319 0.67 -10.42 21.95
N ALA A 320 1.83 -9.74 21.99
CA ALA A 320 1.98 -8.33 21.63
C ALA A 320 3.31 -8.02 20.94
N VAL A 321 3.33 -6.95 20.16
CA VAL A 321 4.39 -6.61 19.19
C VAL A 321 4.56 -5.11 19.04
N ARG A 322 5.80 -4.66 18.78
CA ARG A 322 6.09 -3.25 18.44
C ARG A 322 5.79 -3.00 16.97
N ILE A 323 5.07 -1.92 16.67
CA ILE A 323 4.82 -1.42 15.33
C ILE A 323 5.26 0.03 15.28
N PHE A 324 6.10 0.41 14.32
CA PHE A 324 6.34 1.84 14.08
C PHE A 324 5.04 2.53 13.71
N ILE A 325 4.80 3.69 14.31
CA ILE A 325 3.55 4.44 14.16
C ILE A 325 3.15 4.65 12.68
N PRO A 326 4.07 5.03 11.77
CA PRO A 326 3.81 5.12 10.33
C PRO A 326 3.21 3.87 9.67
N HIS A 327 3.40 2.68 10.25
CA HIS A 327 3.02 1.40 9.67
C HIS A 327 1.74 0.82 10.28
N VAL A 328 1.13 1.49 11.26
CA VAL A 328 -0.05 0.95 11.99
C VAL A 328 -1.18 0.50 11.05
N TYR A 329 -1.52 1.28 10.02
CA TYR A 329 -2.59 0.89 9.07
C TYR A 329 -2.12 -0.14 8.04
N THR A 330 -0.83 -0.19 7.67
CA THR A 330 -0.32 -1.32 6.88
C THR A 330 -0.43 -2.63 7.67
N THR A 331 -0.42 -2.50 8.99
CA THR A 331 -0.64 -3.59 9.94
C THR A 331 -2.14 -3.87 10.16
N PHE A 332 -3.06 -3.03 9.63
CA PHE A 332 -4.50 -3.31 9.58
C PHE A 332 -4.83 -4.56 8.75
N TRP A 333 -3.96 -4.96 7.84
CA TRP A 333 -4.09 -6.24 7.12
C TRP A 333 -3.02 -7.26 7.48
N ALA A 334 -2.22 -6.97 8.50
CA ALA A 334 -1.34 -7.94 9.12
C ALA A 334 -2.07 -8.99 9.96
N ARG A 335 -3.34 -9.26 9.66
CA ARG A 335 -4.18 -9.98 10.59
C ARG A 335 -5.02 -11.08 10.00
N LEU A 336 -4.85 -12.26 10.59
CA LEU A 336 -5.90 -13.10 11.20
C LEU A 336 -7.31 -12.57 10.85
N ILE A 337 -8.11 -13.25 10.04
CA ILE A 337 -8.82 -14.50 10.36
C ILE A 337 -9.08 -15.24 9.03
N SER A 338 -8.90 -16.56 9.02
CA SER A 338 -9.58 -17.43 8.05
C SER A 338 -11.06 -17.44 8.42
N THR A 339 -11.97 -17.06 7.51
CA THR A 339 -13.37 -17.48 7.70
C THR A 339 -13.42 -19.02 7.68
N GLU A 340 -14.46 -19.63 8.25
CA GLU A 340 -14.63 -21.10 8.16
C GLU A 340 -14.74 -21.55 6.69
N GLU A 341 -15.26 -20.68 5.82
CA GLU A 341 -15.26 -20.84 4.37
C GLU A 341 -13.86 -20.71 3.74
N ASP A 342 -13.01 -19.79 4.20
CA ASP A 342 -11.62 -19.68 3.73
C ASP A 342 -10.79 -20.89 4.16
N LEU A 343 -11.07 -21.45 5.35
CA LEU A 343 -10.44 -22.68 5.84
C LEU A 343 -10.87 -23.86 4.97
N GLN A 344 -12.17 -23.97 4.68
CA GLN A 344 -12.69 -25.01 3.77
C GLN A 344 -12.13 -24.84 2.36
N GLN A 345 -12.05 -23.64 1.81
CA GLN A 345 -11.51 -23.41 0.47
C GLN A 345 -9.99 -23.66 0.38
N HIS A 346 -9.24 -23.39 1.46
CA HIS A 346 -7.83 -23.75 1.57
C HIS A 346 -7.64 -25.27 1.69
N LEU A 347 -8.42 -25.95 2.53
CA LEU A 347 -8.42 -27.41 2.67
C LEU A 347 -8.82 -28.12 1.36
N LEU A 348 -9.65 -27.48 0.54
CA LEU A 348 -10.04 -27.94 -0.79
C LEU A 348 -9.01 -27.59 -1.89
N GLY A 349 -7.88 -26.96 -1.55
CA GLY A 349 -6.80 -26.64 -2.49
C GLY A 349 -7.16 -25.57 -3.53
N LYS A 350 -8.24 -24.82 -3.33
CA LYS A 350 -8.77 -23.84 -4.30
C LYS A 350 -8.12 -22.45 -4.17
N LEU A 351 -7.44 -22.17 -3.06
CA LEU A 351 -6.68 -20.94 -2.84
C LEU A 351 -5.17 -21.23 -2.85
N PRO A 352 -4.40 -20.69 -3.83
CA PRO A 352 -2.95 -20.84 -3.85
C PRO A 352 -2.34 -19.91 -2.80
N ARG A 353 -2.13 -20.44 -1.58
CA ARG A 353 -1.47 -19.79 -0.43
C ARG A 353 -2.19 -18.56 0.14
N MET A 354 -3.18 -18.79 1.00
CA MET A 354 -3.44 -17.85 2.10
C MET A 354 -2.45 -18.15 3.23
N ARG A 355 -1.40 -17.34 3.36
CA ARG A 355 -0.50 -17.40 4.53
C ARG A 355 0.11 -16.04 4.80
N HIS A 356 -0.52 -15.29 5.69
CA HIS A 356 0.21 -14.39 6.58
C HIS A 356 -0.34 -14.56 8.00
N THR A 357 0.22 -15.50 8.76
CA THR A 357 0.13 -15.44 10.24
C THR A 357 0.76 -14.12 10.71
N TRP A 358 0.46 -13.64 11.92
CA TRP A 358 1.19 -12.49 12.49
C TRP A 358 2.71 -12.65 12.27
N GLY A 359 3.25 -13.86 12.48
CA GLY A 359 4.65 -14.22 12.23
C GLY A 359 5.17 -14.01 10.79
N GLU A 360 4.33 -14.15 9.78
CA GLU A 360 4.71 -13.90 8.37
C GLU A 360 4.62 -12.43 8.01
N VAL A 361 3.66 -11.69 8.58
CA VAL A 361 3.68 -10.23 8.52
C VAL A 361 4.93 -9.70 9.22
N PHE A 362 5.33 -10.32 10.34
CA PHE A 362 6.61 -10.06 11.00
C PHE A 362 7.82 -10.31 10.10
N ALA A 363 7.88 -11.44 9.40
CA ALA A 363 9.00 -11.72 8.49
C ALA A 363 9.10 -10.70 7.33
N CYS A 364 7.97 -10.13 6.89
CA CYS A 364 7.94 -9.10 5.86
C CYS A 364 8.20 -7.67 6.39
N ALA A 365 7.90 -7.41 7.66
CA ALA A 365 8.15 -6.14 8.36
C ALA A 365 9.55 -6.04 8.99
N GLN A 366 10.32 -7.14 9.03
CA GLN A 366 11.72 -7.12 9.46
C GLN A 366 12.58 -6.25 8.53
N PHE A 367 13.15 -5.18 9.09
CA PHE A 367 14.27 -4.48 8.46
C PHE A 367 15.55 -5.31 8.63
N PRO A 368 16.42 -5.42 7.60
CA PRO A 368 17.57 -6.32 7.66
C PRO A 368 18.68 -5.94 8.66
N ASN A 369 18.61 -4.84 9.43
CA ASN A 369 19.79 -4.31 10.12
C ASN A 369 19.57 -3.65 11.51
N GLU A 370 18.47 -3.89 12.21
CA GLU A 370 18.32 -3.36 13.59
C GLU A 370 18.08 -4.48 14.61
N GLN A 371 19.00 -4.59 15.57
CA GLN A 371 18.92 -5.47 16.75
C GLN A 371 17.88 -4.93 17.76
N THR A 372 16.58 -4.93 17.42
CA THR A 372 15.54 -4.32 18.27
C THR A 372 14.70 -5.31 19.10
N TYR A 373 15.12 -6.57 19.20
CA TYR A 373 14.56 -7.49 20.20
C TYR A 373 15.34 -7.39 21.52
N PRO A 374 14.70 -7.17 22.67
CA PRO A 374 15.22 -7.73 23.91
C PRO A 374 15.00 -9.26 23.84
N THR A 375 16.06 -10.03 23.62
CA THR A 375 16.07 -11.49 23.73
C THR A 375 16.10 -11.97 25.18
N LYS A 376 15.37 -11.32 26.10
CA LYS A 376 15.26 -11.81 27.48
C LYS A 376 13.83 -11.72 28.01
N PRO A 377 13.32 -12.79 28.65
CA PRO A 377 12.08 -12.72 29.39
C PRO A 377 12.26 -11.70 30.52
N PHE A 378 11.45 -10.65 30.51
CA PHE A 378 11.26 -9.78 31.67
C PHE A 378 10.40 -10.52 32.71
N PHE A 379 11.04 -11.46 33.41
CA PHE A 379 10.62 -11.94 34.72
C PHE A 379 11.89 -12.23 35.51
N MET A 380 12.22 -11.37 36.47
CA MET A 380 12.96 -11.71 37.70
C MET A 380 13.03 -10.45 38.58
N GLY A 381 12.42 -10.51 39.76
CA GLY A 381 12.53 -9.52 40.84
C GLY A 381 11.20 -8.93 41.25
#